data_AF-A0A316LWC0-F1
#
_entry.id   AF-A0A316LWC0-F1
#
_cell.length_a   1.000
_cell.length_b   1.000
_cell.length_c   1.000
_cell.angle_alpha   90.00
_cell.angle_beta   90.00
_cell.angle_gamma   90.00
#
_symmetry.space_group_name_H-M   'P 1'
#
loop_
_entity.id
_entity.type
_entity.pdbx_description
1 polymer ?
#
loop_
_entity_poly.entity_id
_entity_poly.type
_entity_poly.pdbx_seq_one_letter_code
_entity_poly.pdbx_strand_id
1 'polypeptide(L)'
;MEIEKISRKCTVKHTPICKFLGSDGCEKCSLYKSNVKEFEKVKTNEIWQVTQSNLPWDADAFHESDTCLFCKKRPGNPKAAYAVIDMAHPEPPYEKGMIFGLGKLQREDVGSLIPFPIAICKECRRRYNWAENFKFYSVMIGFVIGLLVVLALSPLEVIRYSPEYIPMVIFLFIMALVYAAGGWISKKLIKKYSNEMYFRVFDIPEMREMEELGWFVYRDEQDKTRMLISRKKPREHFRFFSSDPRQPGDQ
;
A
#
# COMPACT_ATOMS: atom_id res chain seq x y z
N MET A 1 18.55 30.12 -5.63
CA MET A 1 19.47 29.00 -5.95
C MET A 1 20.25 28.69 -4.69
N GLU A 2 19.75 27.76 -3.87
CA GLU A 2 20.57 27.19 -2.79
C GLU A 2 21.56 26.23 -3.44
N ILE A 3 22.85 26.49 -3.23
CA ILE A 3 23.94 25.63 -3.67
C ILE A 3 23.88 24.38 -2.77
N GLU A 4 23.31 23.30 -3.29
CA GLU A 4 23.30 21.98 -2.66
C GLU A 4 24.71 21.62 -2.20
N LYS A 5 24.87 21.23 -0.94
CA LYS A 5 26.10 20.60 -0.43
C LYS A 5 26.21 19.20 -1.04
N ILE A 6 26.78 19.14 -2.24
CA ILE A 6 27.01 17.91 -2.98
C ILE A 6 28.06 17.07 -2.23
N SER A 7 27.66 15.89 -1.75
CA SER A 7 28.61 14.84 -1.39
C SER A 7 29.34 14.40 -2.67
N ARG A 8 30.60 14.81 -2.84
CA ARG A 8 31.45 14.48 -4.00
C ARG A 8 31.79 12.98 -4.13
N LYS A 9 31.27 12.11 -3.26
CA LYS A 9 31.65 10.68 -3.16
C LYS A 9 30.48 9.70 -3.33
N CYS A 10 29.39 10.09 -3.97
CA CYS A 10 28.27 9.17 -4.23
C CYS A 10 28.38 8.54 -5.63
N THR A 11 28.61 7.22 -5.71
CA THR A 11 28.74 6.48 -6.98
C THR A 11 27.43 6.35 -7.74
N VAL A 12 26.29 6.41 -7.05
CA VAL A 12 24.95 6.35 -7.66
C VAL A 12 24.38 7.74 -7.99
N LYS A 13 25.22 8.79 -7.99
CA LYS A 13 24.77 10.13 -8.37
C LYS A 13 24.26 10.13 -9.82
N HIS A 14 23.13 10.78 -10.07
CA HIS A 14 22.47 10.86 -11.39
C HIS A 14 22.03 9.53 -12.01
N THR A 15 22.21 8.39 -11.34
CA THR A 15 21.72 7.10 -11.82
C THR A 15 20.21 6.96 -11.57
N PRO A 16 19.54 5.98 -12.22
CA PRO A 16 18.09 5.81 -12.08
C PRO A 16 17.60 5.66 -10.63
N ILE A 17 18.36 4.97 -9.75
CA ILE A 17 17.96 4.86 -8.34
C ILE A 17 17.98 6.21 -7.62
N CYS A 18 18.99 7.05 -7.87
CA CYS A 18 19.07 8.37 -7.26
C CYS A 18 17.93 9.27 -7.70
N LYS A 19 17.60 9.20 -9.00
CA LYS A 19 16.44 9.89 -9.58
C LYS A 19 15.11 9.41 -8.98
N PHE A 20 14.90 8.11 -8.85
CA PHE A 20 13.71 7.52 -8.20
C PHE A 20 13.60 7.90 -6.71
N LEU A 21 14.72 7.91 -5.99
CA LEU A 21 14.78 8.35 -4.60
C LEU A 21 14.42 9.84 -4.43
N GLY A 22 14.43 10.61 -5.52
CA GLY A 22 13.91 11.97 -5.56
C GLY A 22 14.73 12.93 -4.68
N SER A 23 16.03 12.71 -4.59
CA SER A 23 16.91 13.54 -3.76
C SER A 23 17.22 14.86 -4.47
N ASP A 24 16.46 15.90 -4.13
CA ASP A 24 16.88 17.30 -4.13
C ASP A 24 18.00 17.50 -3.07
N GLY A 25 19.10 16.77 -3.27
CA GLY A 25 20.30 16.82 -2.44
C GLY A 25 20.56 15.57 -1.62
N CYS A 26 21.85 15.24 -1.46
CA CYS A 26 22.31 14.04 -0.76
C CYS A 26 21.83 13.97 0.71
N GLU A 27 21.58 15.10 1.36
CA GLU A 27 21.14 15.16 2.76
C GLU A 27 19.73 14.55 2.97
N LYS A 28 18.86 14.60 1.96
CA LYS A 28 17.52 14.03 2.02
C LYS A 28 17.45 12.59 1.48
N CYS A 29 18.52 12.11 0.85
CA CYS A 29 18.60 10.77 0.27
C CYS A 29 18.52 9.68 1.34
N SER A 30 17.66 8.67 1.14
CA SER A 30 17.51 7.54 2.06
C SER A 30 18.78 6.70 2.17
N LEU A 31 19.52 6.50 1.07
CA LEU A 31 20.78 5.75 1.09
C LEU A 31 21.86 6.46 1.92
N TYR A 32 21.84 7.80 1.94
CA TYR A 32 22.73 8.59 2.78
C TYR A 32 22.30 8.53 4.25
N LYS A 33 21.03 8.78 4.55
CA LYS A 33 20.49 8.75 5.92
C LYS A 33 20.66 7.39 6.60
N SER A 34 20.58 6.30 5.84
CA SER A 34 20.76 4.95 6.34
C SER A 34 22.23 4.50 6.39
N ASN A 35 23.20 5.38 6.10
CA ASN A 35 24.64 5.07 6.09
C ASN A 35 24.99 3.81 5.27
N VAL A 36 24.31 3.61 4.13
CA VAL A 36 24.50 2.44 3.25
C VAL A 36 25.92 2.45 2.69
N LYS A 37 26.59 1.29 2.68
CA LYS A 37 27.96 1.19 2.16
C LYS A 37 27.98 1.38 0.64
N GLU A 38 29.09 1.84 0.09
CA GLU A 38 29.13 2.23 -1.33
C GLU A 38 28.85 1.07 -2.28
N PHE A 39 29.39 -0.12 -2.01
CA PHE A 39 29.10 -1.33 -2.82
C PHE A 39 27.62 -1.73 -2.76
N GLU A 40 26.94 -1.49 -1.63
CA GLU A 40 25.51 -1.77 -1.48
C GLU A 40 24.66 -0.77 -2.27
N LYS A 41 25.11 0.48 -2.40
CA LYS A 41 24.46 1.47 -3.27
C LYS A 41 24.53 1.06 -4.74
N VAL A 42 25.70 0.63 -5.21
CA VAL A 42 25.89 0.13 -6.59
C VAL A 42 24.96 -1.06 -6.85
N LYS A 43 24.97 -2.05 -5.96
CA LYS A 43 24.06 -3.21 -6.05
C LYS A 43 22.58 -2.79 -6.06
N THR A 44 22.22 -1.79 -5.23
CA THR A 44 20.84 -1.26 -5.20
C THR A 44 20.47 -0.58 -6.52
N ASN A 45 21.41 0.12 -7.17
CA ASN A 45 21.20 0.70 -8.49
C ASN A 45 21.00 -0.37 -9.57
N GLU A 46 21.80 -1.43 -9.58
CA GLU A 46 21.67 -2.54 -10.52
C GLU A 46 20.31 -3.25 -10.36
N ILE A 47 19.91 -3.54 -9.12
CA ILE A 47 18.59 -4.10 -8.81
C ILE A 47 17.49 -3.19 -9.34
N TRP A 48 17.59 -1.88 -9.06
CA TRP A 48 16.59 -0.91 -9.52
C TRP A 48 16.52 -0.78 -11.03
N GLN A 49 17.63 -0.91 -11.76
CA GLN A 49 17.62 -0.90 -13.22
C GLN A 49 16.81 -2.07 -13.79
N VAL A 50 16.94 -3.26 -13.20
CA VAL A 50 16.12 -4.43 -13.58
C VAL A 50 14.66 -4.23 -13.19
N THR A 51 14.39 -3.73 -11.98
CA THR A 51 13.02 -3.41 -11.56
C THR A 51 12.37 -2.40 -12.51
N GLN A 52 13.10 -1.36 -12.90
CA GLN A 52 12.64 -0.30 -13.77
C GLN A 52 12.43 -0.79 -15.22
N SER A 53 13.27 -1.71 -15.72
CA SER A 53 13.08 -2.28 -17.06
C SER A 53 11.83 -3.14 -17.18
N ASN A 54 11.31 -3.64 -16.06
CA ASN A 54 10.09 -4.44 -16.00
C ASN A 54 8.83 -3.58 -15.79
N LEU A 55 8.97 -2.25 -15.63
CA LEU A 55 7.84 -1.33 -15.59
C LEU A 55 7.46 -0.88 -17.01
N PRO A 56 6.16 -0.65 -17.28
CA PRO A 56 5.73 -0.01 -18.52
C PRO A 56 6.27 1.42 -18.54
N TRP A 57 6.62 1.90 -19.72
CA TRP A 57 7.29 3.19 -19.90
C TRP A 57 6.47 4.38 -19.39
N ASP A 58 5.14 4.23 -19.32
CA ASP A 58 4.18 5.23 -18.86
C ASP A 58 3.73 5.00 -17.40
N ALA A 59 4.45 4.20 -16.61
CA ALA A 59 4.12 3.93 -15.20
C ALA A 59 3.93 5.21 -14.34
N ASP A 60 4.51 6.33 -14.75
CA ASP A 60 4.30 7.61 -14.08
C ASP A 60 2.90 8.21 -14.30
N ALA A 61 2.23 7.87 -15.41
CA ALA A 61 0.89 8.36 -15.75
C ALA A 61 -0.15 8.03 -14.68
N PHE A 62 -0.01 6.89 -13.99
CA PHE A 62 -0.94 6.45 -12.94
C PHE A 62 -1.06 7.43 -11.78
N HIS A 63 0.05 8.09 -11.42
CA HIS A 63 0.08 9.02 -10.31
C HIS A 63 0.13 10.48 -10.78
N GLU A 64 0.59 10.74 -12.00
CA GLU A 64 0.55 12.06 -12.60
C GLU A 64 -0.85 12.46 -13.06
N SER A 65 -1.71 11.50 -13.44
CA SER A 65 -3.09 11.73 -13.87
C SER A 65 -3.85 12.72 -12.97
N ASP A 66 -4.52 13.70 -13.58
CA ASP A 66 -5.40 14.65 -12.90
C ASP A 66 -6.77 14.06 -12.55
N THR A 67 -7.06 12.86 -13.04
CA THR A 67 -8.35 12.18 -12.86
C THR A 67 -8.21 10.85 -12.14
N CYS A 68 -9.31 10.39 -11.55
CA CYS A 68 -9.36 9.13 -10.81
C CYS A 68 -9.45 7.93 -11.73
N LEU A 69 -8.49 7.01 -11.59
CA LEU A 69 -8.43 5.76 -12.37
C LEU A 69 -9.33 4.65 -11.80
N PHE A 70 -9.82 4.80 -10.56
CA PHE A 70 -10.71 3.82 -9.93
C PHE A 70 -12.18 3.98 -10.33
N CYS A 71 -12.56 5.03 -11.07
CA CYS A 71 -13.96 5.28 -11.43
C CYS A 71 -14.39 4.42 -12.62
N LYS A 72 -15.45 3.61 -12.45
CA LYS A 72 -16.00 2.78 -13.55
C LYS A 72 -17.14 3.47 -14.30
N LYS A 73 -18.17 3.93 -13.59
CA LYS A 73 -19.37 4.53 -14.21
C LYS A 73 -19.27 6.02 -14.51
N ARG A 74 -18.43 6.74 -13.78
CA ARG A 74 -18.24 8.19 -13.91
C ARG A 74 -16.75 8.50 -13.98
N PRO A 75 -16.06 8.10 -15.07
CA PRO A 75 -14.65 8.44 -15.27
C PRO A 75 -14.46 9.96 -15.34
N GLY A 76 -13.23 10.43 -15.10
CA GLY A 76 -12.90 11.85 -15.17
C GLY A 76 -13.12 12.65 -13.88
N ASN A 77 -13.53 12.01 -12.78
CA ASN A 77 -13.58 12.69 -11.48
C ASN A 77 -12.17 13.18 -11.08
N PRO A 78 -12.01 14.41 -10.56
CA PRO A 78 -10.70 14.96 -10.25
C PRO A 78 -9.98 14.16 -9.16
N LYS A 79 -8.67 13.99 -9.34
CA LYS A 79 -7.76 13.41 -8.36
C LYS A 79 -7.82 14.24 -7.07
N ALA A 80 -7.96 13.56 -5.94
CA ALA A 80 -7.96 14.18 -4.61
C ALA A 80 -6.90 13.58 -3.66
N ALA A 81 -6.38 12.40 -3.98
CA ALA A 81 -5.42 11.65 -3.19
C ALA A 81 -4.72 10.60 -4.08
N TYR A 82 -3.83 9.84 -3.45
CA TYR A 82 -3.13 8.69 -4.00
C TYR A 82 -3.54 7.42 -3.24
N ALA A 83 -3.91 6.39 -3.97
CA ALA A 83 -3.99 5.02 -3.47
C ALA A 83 -2.62 4.38 -3.70
N VAL A 84 -1.87 4.12 -2.64
CA VAL A 84 -0.54 3.50 -2.70
C VAL A 84 -0.69 2.01 -2.46
N ILE A 85 -0.27 1.21 -3.43
CA ILE A 85 -0.34 -0.25 -3.38
C ILE A 85 1.09 -0.79 -3.42
N ASP A 86 1.35 -1.83 -2.64
CA ASP A 86 2.64 -2.53 -2.71
C ASP A 86 2.58 -3.52 -3.88
N MET A 87 3.31 -3.21 -4.95
CA MET A 87 3.40 -4.04 -6.14
C MET A 87 4.68 -4.86 -6.11
N ALA A 88 4.56 -6.14 -6.42
CA ALA A 88 5.63 -7.11 -6.42
C ALA A 88 5.90 -7.65 -7.83
N HIS A 89 7.16 -7.97 -8.09
CA HIS A 89 7.60 -8.64 -9.31
C HIS A 89 8.63 -9.73 -8.93
N PRO A 90 8.65 -10.91 -9.59
CA PRO A 90 9.58 -11.98 -9.26
C PRO A 90 11.06 -11.63 -9.52
N GLU A 91 11.32 -10.72 -10.45
CA GLU A 91 12.67 -10.25 -10.79
C GLU A 91 13.01 -8.88 -10.16
N PRO A 92 14.30 -8.60 -9.88
CA PRO A 92 15.43 -9.52 -10.00
C PRO A 92 15.38 -10.61 -8.92
N PRO A 93 15.90 -11.82 -9.19
CA PRO A 93 15.81 -12.93 -8.23
C PRO A 93 16.48 -12.55 -6.91
N TYR A 94 15.70 -12.61 -5.83
CA TYR A 94 16.20 -12.43 -4.48
C TYR A 94 16.29 -13.80 -3.79
N GLU A 95 17.46 -14.09 -3.24
CA GLU A 95 17.72 -15.32 -2.51
C GLU A 95 17.84 -15.01 -1.03
N LYS A 96 17.02 -15.67 -0.22
CA LYS A 96 17.09 -15.58 1.24
C LYS A 96 17.53 -16.91 1.82
N GLY A 97 18.48 -16.84 2.74
CA GLY A 97 18.82 -17.99 3.58
C GLY A 97 17.67 -18.29 4.55
N MET A 98 17.44 -19.55 4.88
CA MET A 98 16.49 -19.90 5.94
C MET A 98 16.91 -19.27 7.28
N ILE A 99 15.94 -19.22 8.21
CA ILE A 99 16.02 -18.61 9.54
C ILE A 99 17.41 -18.83 10.17
N PHE A 100 18.04 -17.75 10.65
CA PHE A 100 19.41 -17.71 11.21
C PHE A 100 20.57 -18.02 10.24
N GLY A 101 20.38 -17.92 8.92
CA GLY A 101 21.48 -18.04 7.95
C GLY A 101 21.96 -19.47 7.73
N LEU A 102 21.21 -20.47 8.21
CA LEU A 102 21.51 -21.88 8.04
C LEU A 102 20.50 -22.50 7.05
N GLY A 103 20.94 -22.78 5.83
CA GLY A 103 20.14 -23.47 4.83
C GLY A 103 20.52 -23.12 3.39
N LYS A 104 20.03 -23.92 2.43
CA LYS A 104 20.16 -23.61 1.00
C LYS A 104 19.41 -22.31 0.71
N LEU A 105 20.03 -21.42 -0.06
CA LEU A 105 19.40 -20.22 -0.58
C LEU A 105 18.18 -20.64 -1.41
N GLN A 106 16.99 -20.17 -1.00
CA GLN A 106 15.77 -20.36 -1.77
C GLN A 106 15.43 -19.04 -2.46
N ARG A 107 15.04 -19.12 -3.73
CA ARG A 107 14.48 -17.98 -4.45
C ARG A 107 13.16 -17.60 -3.81
N GLU A 108 13.03 -16.34 -3.41
CA GLU A 108 11.74 -15.81 -2.98
C GLU A 108 10.86 -15.55 -4.21
N ASP A 109 9.54 -15.72 -4.05
CA ASP A 109 8.55 -15.41 -5.09
C ASP A 109 8.48 -13.91 -5.41
N VAL A 110 9.12 -13.07 -4.59
CA VAL A 110 9.17 -11.62 -4.70
C VAL A 110 10.64 -11.18 -4.80
N GLY A 111 11.02 -10.67 -5.97
CA GLY A 111 12.34 -10.10 -6.23
C GLY A 111 12.38 -8.58 -6.07
N SER A 112 11.36 -7.89 -6.60
CA SER A 112 11.12 -6.46 -6.43
C SER A 112 9.83 -6.21 -5.67
N LEU A 113 9.84 -5.20 -4.80
CA LEU A 113 8.66 -4.69 -4.13
C LEU A 113 8.70 -3.16 -4.16
N ILE A 114 7.71 -2.53 -4.79
CA ILE A 114 7.65 -1.08 -4.96
C ILE A 114 6.32 -0.51 -4.47
N PRO A 115 6.32 0.68 -3.84
CA PRO A 115 5.09 1.42 -3.62
C PRO A 115 4.63 2.04 -4.95
N PHE A 116 3.43 1.67 -5.39
CA PHE A 116 2.82 2.13 -6.63
C PHE A 116 1.63 3.07 -6.34
N PRO A 117 1.82 4.40 -6.40
CA PRO A 117 0.74 5.35 -6.22
C PRO A 117 -0.17 5.41 -7.45
N ILE A 118 -1.48 5.43 -7.24
CA ILE A 118 -2.50 5.59 -8.30
C ILE A 118 -3.45 6.73 -7.92
N ALA A 119 -3.81 7.58 -8.88
CA ALA A 119 -4.72 8.70 -8.69
C ALA A 119 -6.14 8.24 -8.27
N ILE A 120 -6.64 8.78 -7.15
CA ILE A 120 -7.98 8.47 -6.62
C ILE A 120 -8.76 9.74 -6.26
N CYS A 121 -10.06 9.79 -6.59
CA CYS A 121 -10.95 10.90 -6.24
C CYS A 121 -11.51 10.75 -4.81
N LYS A 122 -12.13 11.83 -4.31
CA LYS A 122 -12.75 11.87 -2.98
C LYS A 122 -13.84 10.81 -2.80
N GLU A 123 -14.63 10.53 -3.84
CA GLU A 123 -15.77 9.60 -3.77
C GLU A 123 -15.31 8.14 -3.74
N CYS A 124 -14.40 7.73 -4.62
CA CYS A 124 -13.80 6.38 -4.58
C CYS A 124 -13.06 6.14 -3.27
N ARG A 125 -12.29 7.13 -2.80
CA ARG A 125 -11.64 7.08 -1.48
C ARG A 125 -12.66 6.86 -0.36
N ARG A 126 -13.77 7.60 -0.36
CA ARG A 126 -14.80 7.49 0.68
C ARG A 126 -15.40 6.08 0.68
N ARG A 127 -15.75 5.55 -0.49
CA ARG A 127 -16.33 4.20 -0.63
C ARG A 127 -15.36 3.11 -0.23
N TYR A 128 -14.10 3.21 -0.64
CA TYR A 128 -13.04 2.30 -0.22
C TYR A 128 -12.88 2.32 1.30
N ASN A 129 -12.72 3.50 1.91
CA ASN A 129 -12.59 3.63 3.36
C ASN A 129 -13.80 3.06 4.11
N TRP A 130 -15.01 3.25 3.60
CA TRP A 130 -16.20 2.63 4.18
C TRP A 130 -16.13 1.11 4.11
N ALA A 131 -15.73 0.53 2.98
CA ALA A 131 -15.62 -0.92 2.83
C ALA A 131 -14.49 -1.53 3.69
N GLU A 132 -13.33 -0.85 3.75
CA GLU A 132 -12.14 -1.26 4.49
C GLU A 132 -12.34 -1.17 6.01
N ASN A 133 -12.73 0.02 6.48
CA ASN A 133 -12.75 0.32 7.91
C ASN A 133 -14.03 -0.16 8.60
N PHE A 134 -15.01 -0.71 7.87
CA PHE A 134 -16.25 -1.19 8.48
C PHE A 134 -16.01 -2.27 9.54
N LYS A 135 -15.04 -3.16 9.31
CA LYS A 135 -14.65 -4.18 10.31
C LYS A 135 -14.17 -3.52 11.59
N PHE A 136 -13.31 -2.51 11.49
CA PHE A 136 -12.84 -1.74 12.65
C PHE A 136 -13.98 -1.01 13.36
N TYR A 137 -14.87 -0.34 12.62
CA TYR A 137 -16.05 0.31 13.20
C TYR A 137 -16.97 -0.70 13.90
N SER A 138 -17.15 -1.90 13.35
CA SER A 138 -17.95 -2.95 13.96
C SER A 138 -17.37 -3.45 15.29
N VAL A 139 -16.05 -3.53 15.42
CA VAL A 139 -15.39 -3.87 16.69
C VAL A 139 -15.66 -2.80 17.75
N MET A 140 -15.52 -1.51 17.38
CA MET A 140 -15.79 -0.40 18.31
C MET A 140 -17.27 -0.34 18.73
N ILE A 141 -18.19 -0.52 17.78
CA ILE A 141 -19.63 -0.57 18.05
C ILE A 141 -19.96 -1.78 18.92
N GLY A 142 -19.40 -2.95 18.61
CA GLY A 142 -19.57 -4.17 19.38
C GLY A 142 -19.11 -4.01 20.82
N PHE A 143 -18.02 -3.28 21.04
CA PHE A 143 -17.49 -3.04 22.39
C PHE A 143 -18.47 -2.21 23.22
N VAL A 144 -18.99 -1.12 22.64
CA VAL A 144 -19.98 -0.27 23.31
C VAL A 144 -21.29 -1.02 23.55
N ILE A 145 -21.82 -1.73 22.55
CA ILE A 145 -23.05 -2.52 22.69
C ILE A 145 -22.87 -3.63 23.73
N GLY A 146 -21.76 -4.35 23.68
CA GLY A 146 -21.43 -5.41 24.65
C GLY A 146 -21.41 -4.89 26.08
N LEU A 147 -20.76 -3.74 26.32
CA LEU A 147 -20.75 -3.10 27.63
C LEU A 147 -22.17 -2.70 28.07
N LEU A 148 -22.94 -2.06 27.19
CA LEU A 148 -24.30 -1.64 27.50
C LEU A 148 -25.20 -2.82 27.85
N VAL A 149 -25.08 -3.93 27.11
CA VAL A 149 -25.86 -5.14 27.39
C VAL A 149 -25.46 -5.76 28.73
N VAL A 150 -24.17 -5.88 29.03
CA VAL A 150 -23.71 -6.39 30.33
C VAL A 150 -24.23 -5.52 31.48
N LEU A 151 -24.14 -4.19 31.36
CA LEU A 151 -24.65 -3.27 32.36
C LEU A 151 -26.17 -3.38 32.52
N ALA A 152 -26.92 -3.46 31.42
CA ALA A 152 -28.37 -3.60 31.44
C ALA A 152 -28.84 -4.93 32.03
N LEU A 153 -28.07 -6.01 31.87
CA LEU A 153 -28.38 -7.34 32.41
C LEU A 153 -27.86 -7.55 33.84
N SER A 154 -26.92 -6.71 34.32
CA SER A 154 -26.34 -6.78 35.66
C SER A 154 -27.35 -6.77 36.84
N PRO A 155 -28.48 -6.03 36.80
CA PRO A 155 -29.45 -6.07 37.90
C PRO A 155 -30.34 -7.32 37.89
N LEU A 156 -30.33 -8.14 36.84
CA LEU A 156 -31.18 -9.33 36.75
C LEU A 156 -30.66 -10.43 37.69
N GLU A 157 -31.55 -11.04 38.45
CA GLU A 157 -31.21 -12.12 39.41
C GLU A 157 -30.45 -13.26 38.74
N VAL A 158 -30.83 -13.62 37.50
CA VAL A 158 -30.16 -14.66 36.70
C VAL A 158 -28.67 -14.38 36.48
N ILE A 159 -28.29 -13.12 36.31
CA ILE A 159 -26.88 -12.72 36.15
C ILE A 159 -26.21 -12.56 37.52
N ARG A 160 -26.93 -12.03 38.51
CA ARG A 160 -26.40 -11.82 39.87
C ARG A 160 -26.02 -13.12 40.58
N TYR A 161 -26.75 -14.20 40.34
CA TYR A 161 -26.46 -15.53 40.89
C TYR A 161 -25.64 -16.42 39.93
N SER A 162 -25.24 -15.89 38.78
CA SER A 162 -24.41 -16.62 37.82
C SER A 162 -22.92 -16.56 38.19
N PRO A 163 -22.11 -17.52 37.72
CA PRO A 163 -20.66 -17.45 37.87
C PRO A 163 -20.06 -16.16 37.31
N GLU A 164 -19.01 -15.65 37.94
CA GLU A 164 -18.37 -14.35 37.61
C GLU A 164 -17.92 -14.21 36.14
N TYR A 165 -17.70 -15.31 35.43
CA TYR A 165 -17.29 -15.30 34.02
C TYR A 165 -18.46 -15.10 33.03
N ILE A 166 -19.73 -15.27 33.44
CA ILE A 166 -20.89 -15.18 32.54
C ILE A 166 -21.02 -13.81 31.86
N PRO A 167 -20.87 -12.66 32.57
CA PRO A 167 -20.84 -11.35 31.93
C PRO A 167 -19.75 -11.23 30.85
N MET A 168 -18.57 -11.82 31.08
CA MET A 168 -17.48 -11.83 30.11
C MET A 168 -17.84 -12.64 28.87
N VAL A 169 -18.48 -13.81 29.04
CA VAL A 169 -18.95 -14.64 27.93
C VAL A 169 -20.00 -13.92 27.11
N ILE A 170 -20.98 -13.26 27.75
CA ILE A 170 -22.02 -12.46 27.06
C ILE A 170 -21.37 -11.33 26.25
N PHE A 171 -20.42 -10.62 26.86
CA PHE A 171 -19.68 -9.55 26.18
C PHE A 171 -18.94 -10.06 24.94
N LEU A 172 -18.17 -11.13 25.07
CA LEU A 172 -17.42 -11.73 23.96
C LEU A 172 -18.34 -12.28 22.88
N PHE A 173 -19.49 -12.84 23.26
CA PHE A 173 -20.49 -13.33 22.32
C PHE A 173 -21.10 -12.19 21.49
N ILE A 174 -21.47 -11.07 22.12
CA ILE A 174 -21.97 -9.88 21.41
C ILE A 174 -20.90 -9.31 20.49
N MET A 175 -19.65 -9.20 20.96
CA MET A 175 -18.53 -8.78 20.13
C MET A 175 -18.37 -9.65 18.88
N ALA A 176 -18.44 -10.98 19.04
CA ALA A 176 -18.35 -11.91 17.93
C ALA A 176 -19.51 -11.75 16.93
N LEU A 177 -20.75 -11.58 17.42
CA LEU A 177 -21.93 -11.35 16.57
C LEU A 177 -21.81 -10.05 15.77
N VAL A 178 -21.43 -8.95 16.42
CA VAL A 178 -21.30 -7.65 15.75
C VAL A 178 -20.14 -7.65 14.76
N TYR A 179 -19.01 -8.29 15.09
CA TYR A 179 -17.88 -8.48 14.17
C TYR A 179 -18.28 -9.27 12.91
N ALA A 180 -19.02 -10.38 13.08
CA ALA A 180 -19.53 -11.17 11.97
C ALA A 180 -20.49 -10.36 11.07
N ALA A 181 -21.41 -9.60 11.69
CA ALA A 181 -22.29 -8.69 10.97
C ALA A 181 -21.52 -7.60 10.21
N GLY A 182 -20.45 -7.07 10.82
CA GLY A 182 -19.54 -6.10 10.18
C GLY A 182 -18.85 -6.64 8.94
N GLY A 183 -18.36 -7.88 9.00
CA GLY A 183 -17.79 -8.58 7.84
C GLY A 183 -18.79 -8.74 6.70
N TRP A 184 -20.03 -9.11 7.01
CA TRP A 184 -21.10 -9.28 6.02
C TRP A 184 -21.50 -7.95 5.36
N ILE A 185 -21.63 -6.88 6.15
CA ILE A 185 -21.93 -5.54 5.63
C ILE A 185 -20.79 -5.03 4.74
N SER A 186 -19.53 -5.23 5.13
CA SER A 186 -18.37 -4.88 4.31
C SER A 186 -18.43 -5.53 2.93
N LYS A 187 -18.69 -6.85 2.86
CA LYS A 187 -18.88 -7.57 1.58
C LYS A 187 -20.05 -7.01 0.76
N LYS A 188 -21.16 -6.67 1.42
CA LYS A 188 -22.32 -6.06 0.75
C LYS A 188 -22.01 -4.67 0.20
N LEU A 189 -21.21 -3.86 0.90
CA LEU A 189 -20.76 -2.54 0.44
C LEU A 189 -19.82 -2.67 -0.76
N ILE A 190 -18.88 -3.61 -0.75
CA ILE A 190 -18.02 -3.90 -1.91
C ILE A 190 -18.89 -4.26 -3.11
N LYS A 191 -19.83 -5.20 -2.96
CA LYS A 191 -20.76 -5.59 -4.03
C LYS A 191 -21.64 -4.44 -4.53
N LYS A 192 -22.06 -3.54 -3.64
CA LYS A 192 -22.85 -2.36 -4.00
C LYS A 192 -22.03 -1.37 -4.84
N TYR A 193 -20.80 -1.10 -4.41
CA TYR A 193 -19.94 -0.09 -5.00
C TYR A 193 -19.10 -0.61 -6.18
N SER A 194 -18.95 -1.93 -6.37
CA SER A 194 -18.21 -2.53 -7.49
C SER A 194 -18.79 -2.17 -8.86
N ASN A 195 -20.08 -1.83 -8.91
CA ASN A 195 -20.72 -1.30 -10.10
C ASN A 195 -20.26 0.12 -10.45
N GLU A 196 -19.71 0.87 -9.50
CA GLU A 196 -19.34 2.27 -9.68
C GLU A 196 -17.83 2.52 -9.68
N MET A 197 -17.06 1.68 -9.00
CA MET A 197 -15.60 1.77 -8.90
C MET A 197 -14.93 0.40 -8.94
N TYR A 198 -13.66 0.40 -9.34
CA TYR A 198 -12.78 -0.76 -9.25
C TYR A 198 -12.28 -0.93 -7.82
N PHE A 199 -12.42 -2.14 -7.25
CA PHE A 199 -11.90 -2.49 -5.92
C PHE A 199 -10.58 -3.26 -6.01
N ARG A 200 -10.34 -3.95 -7.12
CA ARG A 200 -9.05 -4.57 -7.44
C ARG A 200 -8.32 -3.69 -8.43
N VAL A 201 -7.01 -3.61 -8.25
CA VAL A 201 -6.17 -2.73 -9.07
C VAL A 201 -6.08 -3.23 -10.50
N PHE A 202 -5.96 -4.55 -10.71
CA PHE A 202 -5.89 -5.13 -12.06
C PHE A 202 -7.25 -5.21 -12.79
N ASP A 203 -8.36 -4.88 -12.12
CA ASP A 203 -9.63 -4.66 -12.83
C ASP A 203 -9.65 -3.31 -13.58
N ILE A 204 -8.70 -2.41 -13.29
CA ILE A 204 -8.53 -1.13 -13.97
C ILE A 204 -7.89 -1.41 -15.35
N PRO A 205 -8.51 -1.00 -16.47
CA PRO A 205 -8.02 -1.31 -17.80
C PRO A 205 -6.56 -0.87 -18.05
N GLU A 206 -6.18 0.27 -17.51
CA GLU A 206 -4.83 0.84 -17.63
C GLU A 206 -3.78 -0.03 -16.93
N MET A 207 -4.15 -0.80 -15.90
CA MET A 207 -3.21 -1.68 -15.16
C MET A 207 -2.94 -3.02 -15.85
N ARG A 208 -3.60 -3.31 -16.98
CA ARG A 208 -3.45 -4.61 -17.66
C ARG A 208 -2.03 -4.86 -18.15
N GLU A 209 -1.35 -3.83 -18.66
CA GLU A 209 0.04 -3.96 -19.10
C GLU A 209 0.97 -4.33 -17.93
N MET A 210 0.74 -3.76 -16.74
CA MET A 210 1.50 -4.15 -15.53
C MET A 210 1.33 -5.64 -15.21
N GLU A 211 0.09 -6.17 -15.31
CA GLU A 211 -0.20 -7.59 -15.09
C GLU A 211 0.48 -8.48 -16.14
N GLU A 212 0.43 -8.07 -17.41
CA GLU A 212 1.09 -8.78 -18.54
C GLU A 212 2.62 -8.80 -18.39
N LEU A 213 3.21 -7.74 -17.83
CA LEU A 213 4.63 -7.67 -17.47
C LEU A 213 4.99 -8.47 -16.21
N GLY A 214 4.05 -9.21 -15.61
CA GLY A 214 4.30 -10.10 -14.49
C GLY A 214 4.25 -9.44 -13.11
N TRP A 215 3.73 -8.21 -13.01
CA TRP A 215 3.51 -7.58 -11.72
C TRP A 215 2.25 -8.09 -11.05
N PHE A 216 2.31 -8.18 -9.71
CA PHE A 216 1.17 -8.56 -8.88
C PHE A 216 1.09 -7.72 -7.61
N VAL A 217 -0.07 -7.72 -6.95
CA VAL A 217 -0.26 -7.03 -5.67
C VAL A 217 0.28 -7.91 -4.54
N TYR A 218 1.20 -7.36 -3.75
CA TYR A 218 1.70 -8.06 -2.57
C TYR A 218 0.60 -8.17 -1.50
N ARG A 219 0.26 -9.40 -1.10
CA ARG A 219 -0.84 -9.71 -0.17
C ARG A 219 -2.22 -9.25 -0.68
N ASP A 220 -2.54 -9.56 -1.94
CA ASP A 220 -3.88 -9.30 -2.50
C ASP A 220 -4.97 -10.07 -1.73
N GLU A 221 -6.12 -9.42 -1.52
CA GLU A 221 -7.31 -10.09 -0.97
C GLU A 221 -8.28 -10.43 -2.11
N GLN A 222 -9.04 -11.53 -1.99
CA GLN A 222 -9.93 -11.99 -3.06
C GLN A 222 -10.96 -10.93 -3.51
N ASP A 223 -11.48 -10.14 -2.56
CA ASP A 223 -12.59 -9.21 -2.82
C ASP A 223 -12.14 -7.76 -3.13
N LYS A 224 -10.87 -7.41 -2.84
CA LYS A 224 -10.33 -6.05 -2.97
C LYS A 224 -8.80 -6.03 -2.87
N THR A 225 -8.18 -5.04 -3.49
CA THR A 225 -6.77 -4.75 -3.24
C THR A 225 -6.61 -3.88 -1.99
N ARG A 226 -5.69 -4.26 -1.11
CA ARG A 226 -5.32 -3.43 0.04
C ARG A 226 -4.49 -2.22 -0.44
N MET A 227 -4.96 -1.02 -0.13
CA MET A 227 -4.34 0.22 -0.58
C MET A 227 -4.24 1.22 0.58
N LEU A 228 -3.08 1.86 0.70
CA LEU A 228 -2.83 2.95 1.65
C LEU A 228 -3.22 4.27 0.99
N ILE A 229 -4.21 4.97 1.55
CA ILE A 229 -4.64 6.26 1.01
C ILE A 229 -3.83 7.41 1.62
N SER A 230 -3.09 8.13 0.78
CA SER A 230 -2.31 9.31 1.16
C SER A 230 -2.72 10.53 0.35
N ARG A 231 -2.66 11.74 0.94
CA ARG A 231 -2.82 12.99 0.19
C ARG A 231 -1.57 13.41 -0.57
N LYS A 232 -0.42 12.85 -0.19
CA LYS A 232 0.89 13.14 -0.78
C LYS A 232 1.43 11.88 -1.47
N LYS A 233 2.24 12.06 -2.51
CA LYS A 233 3.03 10.97 -3.07
C LYS A 233 3.94 10.37 -1.98
N PRO A 234 4.45 9.13 -2.14
CA PRO A 234 5.41 8.55 -1.21
C PRO A 234 6.66 9.43 -0.98
N ARG A 235 7.05 10.21 -1.99
CA ARG A 235 8.15 11.19 -1.96
C ARG A 235 7.74 12.44 -2.75
N GLU A 236 8.32 13.58 -2.42
CA GLU A 236 8.00 14.88 -3.05
C GLU A 236 8.22 14.85 -4.57
N HIS A 237 9.36 14.32 -5.02
CA HIS A 237 9.73 14.17 -6.43
C HIS A 237 9.61 12.71 -6.92
N PHE A 238 8.65 11.95 -6.40
CA PHE A 238 8.45 10.56 -6.80
C PHE A 238 8.15 10.47 -8.31
N ARG A 239 9.00 9.73 -9.03
CA ARG A 239 8.86 9.28 -10.42
C ARG A 239 9.61 7.96 -10.61
N PHE A 240 9.02 7.04 -11.35
CA PHE A 240 9.64 5.81 -11.81
C PHE A 240 10.64 6.11 -12.92
N PHE A 241 10.26 6.94 -13.90
CA PHE A 241 11.11 7.38 -14.99
C PHE A 241 11.43 8.87 -14.83
N SER A 242 12.71 9.20 -14.84
CA SER A 242 13.13 10.59 -14.75
C SER A 242 13.06 11.26 -16.11
N SER A 243 12.45 12.43 -16.16
CA SER A 243 12.51 13.32 -17.32
C SER A 243 13.78 14.18 -17.35
N ASP A 244 14.71 14.04 -16.40
CA ASP A 244 15.97 14.80 -16.37
C ASP A 244 16.97 14.18 -17.36
N PRO A 245 17.30 14.88 -18.47
CA PRO A 245 18.22 14.38 -19.49
C PRO A 245 19.66 14.29 -19.00
N ARG A 246 20.00 14.87 -17.84
CA ARG A 246 21.35 14.83 -17.30
C ARG A 246 21.80 13.39 -17.06
N GLN A 247 22.82 12.98 -17.81
CA GLN A 247 23.41 11.65 -17.76
C GLN A 247 24.39 11.55 -16.58
N PRO A 248 24.73 10.33 -16.13
CA PRO A 248 25.88 10.13 -15.25
C PRO A 248 27.14 10.66 -15.95
N GLY A 249 27.63 11.83 -15.54
CA GLY A 249 28.77 12.50 -16.18
C GLY A 249 28.56 13.97 -16.51
N ASP A 250 27.33 14.49 -16.42
CA ASP A 250 27.05 15.93 -16.57
C ASP A 250 27.39 16.70 -15.27
N GLN A 251 28.68 16.73 -14.94
CA GLN A 251 29.41 17.77 -14.20
C GLN A 251 30.90 17.40 -14.10
#